data_AF-A0A1D6KJ48-F1
#
_entry.id   AF-A0A1D6KJ48-F1
#
_cell.length_a   1.000
_cell.length_b   1.000
_cell.length_c   1.000
_cell.angle_alpha   90.00
_cell.angle_beta   90.00
_cell.angle_gamma   90.00
#
_symmetry.space_group_name_H-M   'P 1'
#
loop_
_entity.id
_entity.type
_entity.pdbx_description
1 polymer ?
#
loop_
_entity_poly.entity_id
_entity_poly.type
_entity_poly.pdbx_seq_one_letter_code
_entity_poly.pdbx_strand_id
1 'polypeptide(L)'
;MVKDTRYYDVLGVDPSATESEIKKAYYVKARLVHPDKNPNDPQAAEKFQELGEAYQVLSDPTQRQAYDSHGKDGISTEGIIDPATIFAILFGSELFEEYIGQLAMASMASLDNFGEDEQIDARKLQERMQAVQKDREEKLAETLKNRLHIYVQGNKAEFIQHAEAEVSKLRNAGFSHY
;
A
#
# COMPACT_ATOMS: atom_id res chain seq x y z
N MET A 1 -18.41 -4.23 -23.28
CA MET A 1 -18.26 -2.77 -23.12
C MET A 1 -18.72 -2.46 -21.71
N VAL A 2 -17.94 -1.73 -20.92
CA VAL A 2 -18.32 -1.39 -19.54
C VAL A 2 -19.37 -0.29 -19.55
N LYS A 3 -20.32 -0.33 -18.61
CA LYS A 3 -21.40 0.66 -18.53
C LYS A 3 -20.91 2.02 -17.99
N ASP A 4 -19.92 2.01 -17.10
CA ASP A 4 -19.37 3.21 -16.47
C ASP A 4 -17.83 3.09 -16.34
N THR A 5 -17.08 4.08 -16.81
CA THR A 5 -15.60 4.10 -16.73
C THR A 5 -15.06 4.80 -15.49
N ARG A 6 -15.90 5.47 -14.70
CA ARG A 6 -15.46 6.39 -13.64
C ARG A 6 -14.46 5.78 -12.67
N TYR A 7 -14.65 4.55 -12.19
CA TYR A 7 -13.67 3.90 -11.29
C TYR A 7 -12.34 3.56 -11.98
N TYR A 8 -12.37 3.21 -13.27
CA TYR A 8 -11.16 3.00 -14.05
C TYR A 8 -10.42 4.33 -14.25
N ASP A 9 -11.15 5.42 -14.53
CA ASP A 9 -10.61 6.79 -14.66
C ASP A 9 -10.02 7.30 -13.33
N VAL A 10 -10.69 7.01 -12.21
CA VAL A 10 -10.21 7.32 -10.86
C VAL A 10 -8.92 6.57 -10.53
N LEU A 11 -8.72 5.34 -11.01
CA LEU A 11 -7.45 4.64 -10.88
C LEU A 11 -6.43 5.05 -11.94
N GLY A 12 -6.89 5.58 -13.08
CA GLY A 12 -6.05 5.90 -14.24
C GLY A 12 -5.64 4.66 -15.04
N VAL A 13 -6.52 3.67 -15.16
CA VAL A 13 -6.28 2.41 -15.89
C VAL A 13 -7.37 2.17 -16.94
N ASP A 14 -7.10 1.32 -17.93
CA ASP A 14 -8.09 0.93 -18.95
C ASP A 14 -9.13 -0.05 -18.38
N PRO A 15 -10.39 -0.09 -18.84
CA PRO A 15 -11.37 -1.11 -18.45
C PRO A 15 -10.91 -2.57 -18.66
N SER A 16 -9.94 -2.81 -19.54
CA SER A 16 -9.30 -4.11 -19.76
C SER A 16 -8.15 -4.43 -18.79
N ALA A 17 -7.83 -3.52 -17.85
CA ALA A 17 -6.73 -3.69 -16.90
C ALA A 17 -6.88 -4.97 -16.06
N THR A 18 -5.77 -5.64 -15.85
CA THR A 18 -5.63 -6.80 -14.99
C THR A 18 -5.76 -6.42 -13.52
N GLU A 19 -6.07 -7.40 -12.66
CA GLU A 19 -6.14 -7.20 -11.21
C GLU A 19 -4.82 -6.65 -10.63
N SER A 20 -3.67 -7.06 -11.19
CA SER A 20 -2.35 -6.57 -10.80
C SER A 20 -2.17 -5.09 -11.12
N GLU A 21 -2.59 -4.64 -12.30
CA GLU A 21 -2.52 -3.24 -12.71
C GLU A 21 -3.42 -2.35 -11.86
N ILE A 22 -4.63 -2.82 -11.53
CA ILE A 22 -5.57 -2.14 -10.62
C ILE A 22 -4.96 -1.96 -9.22
N LYS A 23 -4.40 -3.03 -8.65
CA LYS A 23 -3.73 -2.99 -7.34
C LYS A 23 -2.54 -2.03 -7.33
N LYS A 24 -1.71 -2.08 -8.37
CA LYS A 24 -0.55 -1.20 -8.53
C LYS A 24 -0.96 0.27 -8.67
N ALA A 25 -1.95 0.56 -9.51
CA ALA A 25 -2.46 1.91 -9.72
C ALA A 25 -3.01 2.52 -8.42
N TYR A 26 -3.79 1.76 -7.66
CA TYR A 26 -4.23 2.17 -6.33
C TYR A 26 -3.05 2.42 -5.40
N TYR A 27 -2.07 1.51 -5.36
CA TYR A 27 -0.92 1.63 -4.47
C TYR A 27 -0.15 2.95 -4.70
N VAL A 28 0.15 3.26 -5.96
CA VAL A 28 0.87 4.49 -6.33
C VAL A 28 0.02 5.73 -6.05
N LYS A 29 -1.25 5.73 -6.48
CA LYS A 29 -2.11 6.91 -6.39
C LYS A 29 -2.47 7.25 -4.94
N ALA A 30 -2.73 6.25 -4.10
CA ALA A 30 -3.10 6.47 -2.69
C ALA A 30 -2.00 7.19 -1.91
N ARG A 31 -0.71 6.92 -2.20
CA ARG A 31 0.42 7.64 -1.59
C ARG A 31 0.54 9.08 -2.06
N LEU A 32 0.04 9.40 -3.26
CA LEU A 32 0.09 10.74 -3.84
C LEU A 32 -1.07 11.61 -3.34
N VAL A 33 -2.28 11.04 -3.25
CA VAL A 33 -3.50 11.79 -2.90
C VAL A 33 -3.85 11.75 -1.41
N HIS A 34 -3.04 11.08 -0.57
CA HIS A 34 -3.30 10.99 0.87
C HIS A 34 -3.50 12.38 1.52
N PRO A 35 -4.52 12.58 2.38
CA PRO A 35 -4.81 13.87 3.01
C PRO A 35 -3.63 14.48 3.76
N ASP A 36 -2.86 13.68 4.52
CA ASP A 36 -1.68 14.16 5.26
C ASP A 36 -0.60 14.80 4.36
N LYS A 37 -0.49 14.36 3.10
CA LYS A 37 0.45 14.93 2.13
C LYS A 37 -0.14 16.10 1.35
N ASN A 38 -1.46 16.28 1.43
CA ASN A 38 -2.21 17.31 0.73
C ASN A 38 -3.07 18.15 1.71
N PRO A 39 -2.50 18.68 2.83
CA PRO A 39 -3.27 19.33 3.88
C PRO A 39 -3.97 20.63 3.43
N ASN A 40 -3.54 21.20 2.31
CA ASN A 40 -4.10 22.43 1.75
C ASN A 40 -5.16 22.18 0.66
N ASP A 41 -5.38 20.92 0.25
CA ASP A 41 -6.44 20.58 -0.71
C ASP A 41 -7.72 20.18 0.05
N PRO A 42 -8.77 21.02 0.05
CA PRO A 42 -10.02 20.70 0.75
C PRO A 42 -10.74 19.48 0.16
N GLN A 43 -10.39 19.06 -1.05
CA GLN A 43 -10.95 17.88 -1.71
C GLN A 43 -10.07 16.62 -1.53
N ALA A 44 -8.96 16.69 -0.79
CA ALA A 44 -8.07 15.54 -0.62
C ALA A 44 -8.78 14.34 0.01
N ALA A 45 -9.60 14.58 1.04
CA ALA A 45 -10.38 13.52 1.70
C ALA A 45 -11.39 12.86 0.74
N GLU A 46 -12.12 13.66 -0.03
CA GLU A 46 -13.11 13.15 -1.00
C GLU A 46 -12.43 12.34 -2.12
N LYS A 47 -11.33 12.86 -2.68
CA LYS A 47 -10.55 12.15 -3.71
C LYS A 47 -9.97 10.84 -3.19
N PHE A 48 -9.50 10.83 -1.95
CA PHE A 48 -8.97 9.63 -1.31
C PHE A 48 -10.07 8.59 -1.07
N GLN A 49 -11.26 9.05 -0.67
CA GLN A 49 -12.42 8.20 -0.49
C GLN A 49 -12.86 7.55 -1.80
N GLU A 50 -12.99 8.36 -2.86
CA GLU A 50 -13.34 7.87 -4.20
C GLU A 50 -12.30 6.87 -4.74
N LEU A 51 -11.01 7.13 -4.48
CA LEU A 51 -9.93 6.23 -4.85
C LEU A 51 -10.01 4.87 -4.15
N GLY A 52 -10.29 4.87 -2.84
CA GLY A 52 -10.45 3.63 -2.07
C GLY A 52 -11.68 2.84 -2.46
N GLU A 53 -12.80 3.50 -2.76
CA GLU A 53 -14.01 2.86 -3.28
C GLU A 53 -13.73 2.22 -4.65
N ALA A 54 -13.13 2.97 -5.58
CA ALA A 54 -12.78 2.47 -6.91
C ALA A 54 -11.90 1.22 -6.83
N TYR A 55 -10.90 1.22 -5.95
CA TYR A 55 -10.04 0.06 -5.75
C TYR A 55 -10.80 -1.15 -5.20
N GLN A 56 -11.65 -0.98 -4.18
CA GLN A 56 -12.40 -2.09 -3.59
C GLN A 56 -13.34 -2.74 -4.60
N VAL A 57 -14.03 -1.93 -5.40
CA VAL A 57 -14.94 -2.41 -6.43
C VAL A 57 -14.18 -3.13 -7.55
N LEU A 58 -13.11 -2.52 -8.06
CA LEU A 58 -12.39 -3.06 -9.22
C LEU A 58 -11.43 -4.21 -8.89
N SER A 59 -11.00 -4.35 -7.63
CA SER A 59 -10.13 -5.44 -7.20
C SER A 59 -10.90 -6.72 -6.82
N ASP A 60 -12.19 -6.63 -6.48
CA ASP A 60 -13.04 -7.81 -6.29
C ASP A 60 -13.69 -8.23 -7.62
N PRO A 61 -13.48 -9.47 -8.10
CA PRO A 61 -14.03 -9.92 -9.39
C PRO A 61 -15.56 -9.83 -9.49
N THR A 62 -16.27 -10.06 -8.37
CA THR A 62 -17.73 -10.06 -8.35
C THR A 62 -18.26 -8.64 -8.43
N GLN A 63 -17.70 -7.73 -7.63
CA GLN A 63 -18.03 -6.31 -7.62
C GLN A 63 -17.66 -5.63 -8.95
N ARG A 64 -16.50 -5.96 -9.51
CA ARG A 64 -16.07 -5.46 -10.82
C ARG A 64 -17.04 -5.89 -11.91
N GLN A 65 -17.45 -7.16 -11.94
CA GLN A 65 -18.43 -7.63 -12.91
C GLN A 65 -19.78 -6.90 -12.78
N ALA A 66 -20.23 -6.69 -11.55
CA ALA A 66 -21.46 -5.97 -11.27
C ALA A 66 -21.37 -4.50 -11.73
N TYR A 67 -20.25 -3.84 -11.43
CA TYR A 67 -19.93 -2.49 -11.88
C TYR A 67 -19.85 -2.40 -13.41
N ASP A 68 -19.17 -3.32 -14.08
CA ASP A 68 -19.03 -3.35 -15.54
C ASP A 68 -20.39 -3.50 -16.23
N SER A 69 -21.30 -4.27 -15.64
CA SER A 69 -22.62 -4.57 -16.20
C SER A 69 -23.65 -3.46 -15.90
N HIS A 70 -23.61 -2.89 -14.69
CA HIS A 70 -24.69 -2.04 -14.17
C HIS A 70 -24.23 -0.65 -13.70
N GLY A 71 -22.94 -0.35 -13.76
CA GLY A 71 -22.36 0.88 -13.21
C GLY A 71 -22.42 0.90 -11.69
N LYS A 72 -22.31 2.09 -11.09
CA LYS A 72 -22.42 2.25 -9.62
C LYS A 72 -23.71 1.70 -9.02
N ASP A 73 -24.81 1.65 -9.77
CA ASP A 73 -26.09 1.12 -9.26
C ASP A 73 -26.06 -0.40 -9.01
N GLY A 74 -25.09 -1.12 -9.56
CA GLY A 74 -25.00 -2.57 -9.41
C GLY A 74 -24.04 -3.06 -8.33
N ILE A 75 -23.22 -2.18 -7.75
CA ILE A 75 -22.24 -2.59 -6.74
C ILE A 75 -22.94 -2.82 -5.40
N SER A 76 -22.48 -3.79 -4.63
CA SER A 76 -22.88 -3.92 -3.24
C SER A 76 -22.05 -2.96 -2.38
N THR A 77 -22.70 -2.24 -1.48
CA THR A 77 -22.00 -1.46 -0.44
C THR A 77 -21.69 -2.31 0.79
N GLU A 78 -22.28 -3.52 0.90
CA GLU A 78 -21.96 -4.45 1.97
C GLU A 78 -20.53 -4.95 1.84
N GLY A 79 -19.73 -4.78 2.89
CA GLY A 79 -18.34 -5.19 2.92
C GLY A 79 -17.34 -4.19 2.33
N ILE A 80 -17.79 -3.03 1.85
CA ILE A 80 -16.88 -1.91 1.57
C ILE A 80 -16.34 -1.39 2.91
N ILE A 81 -15.03 -1.53 3.10
CA ILE A 81 -14.29 -1.06 4.26
C ILE A 81 -13.94 0.42 4.01
N ASP A 82 -13.79 1.18 5.09
CA ASP A 82 -13.30 2.55 5.01
C ASP A 82 -11.93 2.62 4.29
N PRO A 83 -11.76 3.52 3.29
CA PRO A 83 -10.51 3.70 2.56
C PRO A 83 -9.28 3.98 3.43
N ALA A 84 -9.43 4.72 4.54
CA ALA A 84 -8.31 4.96 5.45
C ALA A 84 -7.91 3.68 6.19
N THR A 85 -8.87 2.79 6.50
CA THR A 85 -8.58 1.45 7.05
C THR A 85 -7.82 0.57 6.05
N ILE A 86 -8.25 0.52 4.79
CA ILE A 86 -7.52 -0.24 3.75
C ILE A 86 -6.12 0.33 3.54
N PHE A 87 -6.00 1.65 3.54
CA PHE A 87 -4.71 2.30 3.48
C PHE A 87 -3.83 1.98 4.69
N ALA A 88 -4.39 1.96 5.91
CA ALA A 88 -3.65 1.53 7.10
C ALA A 88 -3.18 0.07 6.97
N ILE A 89 -3.99 -0.82 6.42
CA ILE A 89 -3.59 -2.23 6.18
C ILE A 89 -2.45 -2.32 5.14
N LEU A 90 -2.51 -1.51 4.08
CA LEU A 90 -1.56 -1.58 2.96
C LEU A 90 -0.29 -0.73 3.14
N PHE A 91 -0.37 0.37 3.87
CA PHE A 91 0.66 1.40 4.00
C PHE A 91 0.96 1.79 5.44
N GLY A 92 0.09 1.46 6.41
CA GLY A 92 0.42 1.59 7.83
C GLY A 92 1.66 0.79 8.21
N SER A 93 2.10 -0.14 7.35
CA SER A 93 3.41 -0.76 7.41
C SER A 93 4.60 0.20 7.25
N GLU A 94 4.47 1.42 6.72
CA GLU A 94 5.62 2.33 6.56
C GLU A 94 6.27 2.66 7.93
N LEU A 95 5.48 2.80 9.00
CA LEU A 95 6.05 2.93 10.36
C LEU A 95 6.64 1.63 10.90
N PHE A 96 6.14 0.51 10.40
CA PHE A 96 6.68 -0.81 10.72
C PHE A 96 7.79 -1.23 9.75
N GLU A 97 8.20 -0.39 8.79
CA GLU A 97 9.18 -0.76 7.76
C GLU A 97 10.52 -1.13 8.38
N GLU A 98 10.91 -0.49 9.49
CA GLU A 98 12.12 -0.87 10.24
C GLU A 98 12.04 -2.26 10.91
N TYR A 99 10.83 -2.81 11.09
CA TYR A 99 10.59 -4.10 11.73
C TYR A 99 10.25 -5.21 10.74
N ILE A 100 9.39 -4.89 9.77
CA ILE A 100 8.84 -5.85 8.82
C ILE A 100 9.20 -5.50 7.39
N GLY A 101 9.97 -4.44 7.12
CA GLY A 101 10.36 -4.04 5.78
C GLY A 101 9.19 -3.59 4.92
N GLN A 102 9.47 -3.22 3.67
CA GLN A 102 8.41 -2.93 2.71
C GLN A 102 7.62 -4.20 2.42
N LEU A 103 6.29 -4.09 2.42
CA LEU A 103 5.41 -5.20 2.08
C LEU A 103 5.63 -5.61 0.61
N ALA A 104 5.41 -6.89 0.29
CA ALA A 104 5.66 -7.40 -1.06
C ALA A 104 4.95 -6.59 -2.17
N MET A 105 3.74 -6.10 -1.91
CA MET A 105 3.00 -5.25 -2.85
C MET A 105 3.69 -3.89 -3.09
N ALA A 106 4.23 -3.28 -2.03
CA ALA A 106 5.00 -2.05 -2.11
C ALA A 106 6.29 -2.24 -2.93
N SER A 107 6.98 -3.34 -2.66
CA SER A 107 8.19 -3.76 -3.37
C SER A 107 7.92 -4.04 -4.85
N MET A 108 6.78 -4.65 -5.19
CA MET A 108 6.38 -4.87 -6.58
C MET A 108 6.11 -3.56 -7.33
N ALA A 109 5.38 -2.62 -6.73
CA ALA A 109 5.09 -1.32 -7.35
C ALA A 109 6.34 -0.44 -7.55
N SER A 110 7.39 -0.66 -6.77
CA SER A 110 8.67 0.07 -6.88
C SER A 110 9.67 -0.58 -7.84
N LEU A 111 9.39 -1.79 -8.33
CA LEU A 111 10.16 -2.44 -9.38
C LEU A 111 9.86 -1.89 -10.79
N ASP A 112 8.91 -0.97 -10.91
CA ASP A 112 8.35 -0.48 -12.18
C ASP A 112 9.17 0.56 -12.94
N ASN A 113 10.49 0.34 -13.06
CA ASN A 113 11.26 0.84 -14.20
C ASN A 113 11.12 -0.07 -15.44
N PHE A 114 10.01 -0.80 -15.56
CA PHE A 114 9.72 -1.60 -16.76
C PHE A 114 9.15 -0.67 -17.82
N GLY A 115 9.92 -0.41 -18.88
CA GLY A 115 9.38 0.17 -20.10
C GLY A 115 8.28 -0.73 -20.65
N GLU A 116 7.23 -0.13 -21.18
CA GLU A 116 5.96 -0.77 -21.58
C GLU A 116 6.10 -1.88 -22.66
N ASP A 117 7.31 -2.16 -23.16
CA ASP A 117 7.57 -3.02 -24.33
C ASP A 117 8.33 -4.33 -24.07
N GLU A 118 8.82 -4.62 -22.84
CA GLU A 118 9.48 -5.92 -22.58
C GLU A 118 8.47 -6.97 -22.09
N GLN A 119 8.30 -8.06 -22.86
CA GLN A 119 7.70 -9.30 -22.34
C GLN A 119 8.40 -9.67 -21.03
N ILE A 120 7.67 -9.58 -19.93
CA ILE A 120 8.19 -9.89 -18.60
C ILE A 120 8.48 -11.41 -18.56
N ASP A 121 9.74 -11.78 -18.69
CA ASP A 121 10.19 -13.15 -18.42
C ASP A 121 9.88 -13.48 -16.96
N ALA A 122 8.94 -14.41 -16.75
CA ALA A 122 8.51 -14.84 -15.43
C ALA A 122 9.67 -15.30 -14.55
N ARG A 123 10.73 -15.90 -15.12
CA ARG A 123 11.94 -16.26 -14.37
C ARG A 123 12.71 -15.03 -13.92
N LYS A 124 12.92 -14.06 -14.80
CA LYS A 124 13.62 -12.80 -14.48
C LYS A 124 12.86 -12.00 -13.43
N LEU A 125 11.53 -11.99 -13.48
CA LEU A 125 10.69 -11.38 -12.44
C LEU A 125 10.85 -12.12 -11.10
N GLN A 126 10.80 -13.45 -11.12
CA GLN A 126 10.98 -14.27 -9.93
C GLN A 126 12.36 -14.04 -9.27
N GLU A 127 13.43 -14.03 -10.07
CA GLU A 127 14.79 -13.75 -9.60
C GLU A 127 14.90 -12.34 -8.97
N ARG A 128 14.30 -11.33 -9.60
CA ARG A 128 14.26 -9.96 -9.03
C ARG A 128 13.47 -9.91 -7.74
N MET A 129 12.30 -10.56 -7.68
CA MET A 129 11.52 -10.62 -6.44
C MET A 129 12.28 -11.30 -5.32
N GLN A 130 13.00 -12.38 -5.60
CA GLN A 130 13.89 -13.04 -4.63
C GLN A 130 15.03 -12.11 -4.19
N ALA A 131 15.65 -11.37 -5.11
CA ALA A 131 16.70 -10.42 -4.79
C ALA A 131 16.19 -9.28 -3.88
N VAL A 132 15.01 -8.72 -4.18
CA VAL A 132 14.37 -7.69 -3.35
C VAL A 132 14.00 -8.22 -1.97
N GLN A 133 13.47 -9.45 -1.91
CA GLN A 133 13.15 -10.10 -0.65
C GLN A 133 14.41 -10.31 0.20
N LYS A 134 15.50 -10.75 -0.43
CA LYS A 134 16.78 -10.93 0.25
C LYS A 134 17.36 -9.62 0.78
N ASP A 135 17.36 -8.56 -0.03
CA ASP A 135 17.82 -7.22 0.39
C ASP A 135 16.99 -6.68 1.57
N ARG A 136 15.67 -6.89 1.55
CA ARG A 136 14.78 -6.57 2.66
C ARG A 136 15.19 -7.32 3.93
N GLU A 137 15.42 -8.63 3.86
CA GLU A 137 15.82 -9.45 5.01
C GLU A 137 17.18 -9.03 5.57
N GLU A 138 18.16 -8.73 4.72
CA GLU A 138 19.49 -8.26 5.13
C GLU A 138 19.43 -6.92 5.85
N LYS A 139 18.63 -5.96 5.34
CA LYS A 139 18.40 -4.65 5.99
C LYS A 139 17.73 -4.78 7.36
N LEU A 140 16.73 -5.66 7.46
CA LEU A 140 16.04 -5.91 8.73
C LEU A 140 16.96 -6.58 9.75
N ALA A 141 17.78 -7.54 9.32
CA ALA A 141 18.77 -8.18 10.18
C ALA A 141 19.80 -7.16 10.70
N GLU A 142 20.31 -6.26 9.86
CA GLU A 142 21.25 -5.22 10.28
C GLU A 142 20.58 -4.21 11.24
N THR A 143 19.33 -3.81 10.97
CA THR A 143 18.55 -2.93 11.85
C THR A 143 18.35 -3.57 13.23
N LEU A 144 17.93 -4.83 13.27
CA LEU A 144 17.75 -5.58 14.51
C LEU A 144 19.07 -5.71 15.29
N LYS A 145 20.16 -6.06 14.60
CA LYS A 145 21.49 -6.15 15.20
C LYS A 145 21.91 -4.83 15.84
N ASN A 146 21.70 -3.70 15.16
CA ASN A 146 22.03 -2.38 15.69
C ASN A 146 21.20 -2.02 16.93
N ARG A 147 19.90 -2.35 16.94
CA ARG A 147 19.04 -2.17 18.12
C ARG A 147 19.50 -3.00 19.31
N LEU A 148 19.82 -4.28 19.08
CA LEU A 148 20.29 -5.19 20.12
C LEU A 148 21.70 -4.84 20.61
N HIS A 149 22.51 -4.16 19.79
CA HIS A 149 23.88 -3.79 20.14
C HIS A 149 23.95 -2.99 21.45
N ILE A 150 23.03 -2.03 21.64
CA ILE A 150 22.93 -1.20 22.85
C ILE A 150 22.75 -2.08 24.09
N TYR A 151 21.86 -3.08 24.00
CA TYR A 151 21.62 -4.02 25.09
C TYR A 151 22.84 -4.91 25.35
N VAL A 152 23.47 -5.43 24.29
CA VAL A 152 24.65 -6.31 24.37
C VAL A 152 25.86 -5.59 24.96
N GLN A 153 26.02 -4.30 24.70
CA GLN A 153 27.06 -3.46 25.33
C GLN A 153 26.82 -3.18 26.83
N GLY A 154 25.69 -3.63 27.37
CA GLY A 154 25.31 -3.46 28.77
C GLY A 154 24.53 -2.18 29.06
N ASN A 155 24.25 -1.34 28.05
CA ASN A 155 23.47 -0.12 28.24
C ASN A 155 21.95 -0.39 28.22
N LYS A 156 21.48 -1.17 29.19
CA LYS A 156 20.08 -1.61 29.26
C LYS A 156 19.10 -0.46 29.43
N ALA A 157 19.49 0.60 30.14
CA ALA A 157 18.64 1.77 30.36
C ALA A 157 18.37 2.52 29.06
N GLU A 158 19.41 2.77 28.27
CA GLU A 158 19.27 3.39 26.94
C GLU A 158 18.44 2.53 25.99
N PHE A 159 18.66 1.21 25.99
CA PHE A 159 17.85 0.28 25.20
C PHE A 159 16.36 0.37 25.54
N ILE A 160 16.00 0.36 26.83
CA ILE A 160 14.61 0.48 27.28
C ILE A 160 14.03 1.84 26.89
N GLN A 161 14.78 2.93 27.10
CA GLN A 161 14.34 4.27 26.73
C GLN A 161 14.06 4.39 25.23
N HIS A 162 14.92 3.82 24.38
CA HIS A 162 14.69 3.75 22.94
C HIS A 162 13.43 2.96 22.60
N ALA A 163 13.23 1.79 23.20
CA ALA A 163 12.05 0.97 22.98
C ALA A 163 10.76 1.69 23.40
N GLU A 164 10.74 2.37 24.55
CA GLU A 164 9.58 3.12 25.05
C GLU A 164 9.25 4.35 24.18
N ALA A 165 10.28 5.05 23.70
CA ALA A 165 10.11 6.16 22.76
C ALA A 165 9.50 5.67 21.43
N GLU A 166 9.94 4.51 20.96
CA GLU A 166 9.42 3.90 19.74
C GLU A 166 7.97 3.42 19.89
N VAL A 167 7.63 2.76 21.00
CA VAL A 167 6.23 2.40 21.34
C VAL A 167 5.35 3.64 21.37
N SER A 168 5.82 4.72 21.98
CA SER A 168 5.08 5.98 22.05
C SER A 168 4.86 6.59 20.66
N LYS A 169 5.88 6.57 19.80
CA LYS A 169 5.80 7.02 18.40
C LYS A 169 4.77 6.20 17.63
N LEU A 170 4.83 4.87 17.70
CA LEU A 170 3.92 3.98 16.99
C LEU A 170 2.48 4.11 17.48
N ARG A 171 2.27 4.29 18.79
CA ARG A 171 0.94 4.50 19.37
C ARG A 171 0.30 5.82 18.92
N ASN A 172 1.11 6.87 18.83
CA ASN A 172 0.63 8.23 18.53
C ASN A 172 0.59 8.52 17.02
N ALA A 173 1.10 7.61 16.19
CA ALA A 173 0.88 7.69 14.77
C ALA A 173 -0.63 7.66 14.47
N GLY A 174 -1.09 8.59 13.64
CA GLY A 174 -2.49 8.96 13.41
C GLY A 174 -3.39 7.89 12.76
N PHE A 175 -3.19 6.62 13.09
CA PHE A 175 -4.04 5.52 12.68
C PHE A 175 -5.13 5.19 13.70
N SER A 176 -5.12 5.84 14.88
CA SER A 176 -6.12 5.65 15.95
C SER A 176 -7.15 6.79 16.06
N HIS A 177 -7.16 7.74 15.13
CA HIS A 177 -8.01 8.94 15.19
C HIS A 177 -9.02 9.09 14.03
N TYR A 178 -9.37 7.97 13.39
CA TYR A 178 -10.52 7.91 12.48
C TYR A 178 -11.50 6.86 13.00
#